data_AF-A0A2D9VGV1-F1
#
_entry.id   AF-A0A2D9VGV1-F1
#
_cell.length_a   1.000
_cell.length_b   1.000
_cell.length_c   1.000
_cell.angle_alpha   90.00
_cell.angle_beta   90.00
_cell.angle_gamma   90.00
#
_symmetry.space_group_name_H-M   'P 1'
#
loop_
_entity.id
_entity.type
_entity.pdbx_description
1 polymer ?
#
loop_
_entity_poly.entity_id
_entity_poly.type
_entity_poly.pdbx_seq_one_letter_code
_entity_poly.pdbx_strand_id
1 'polypeptide(L)'
;MDTHNLKYIISFLLLILFIGACSESVDTSGCPYPDSCNYNPDGTDEDSCWYPDGGCLCEDGEDAISDCAGQCGGSAEEDCAGVCNGSSELDACGVCNGPGESIPESSNINITAAVNPWNLGFIVDQADIIFSDNCLDDYDSNDIPELPVFGTNWIKVYFHYLDWDTPFGNEFTETCYSRCQMNEFSFIVESNAQGELEIRIDMHEYLIFDSFSDIINGEIEVYDSDEMIDFYFDVDNVVNINSTIQSNETKEFLIKLSFN
;
A
#
# COMPACT_ATOMS: atom_id res chain seq x y z
N MET A 1 29.01 -60.75 57.08
CA MET A 1 28.59 -59.42 56.56
C MET A 1 27.57 -58.88 57.54
N ASP A 2 27.99 -57.91 58.36
CA ASP A 2 27.23 -57.33 59.47
C ASP A 2 25.96 -56.63 59.00
N THR A 3 24.82 -57.11 59.48
CA THR A 3 23.49 -56.51 59.24
C THR A 3 23.28 -55.18 59.96
N HIS A 4 24.27 -54.72 60.75
CA HIS A 4 24.21 -53.42 61.42
C HIS A 4 24.48 -52.22 60.51
N ASN A 5 25.21 -52.37 59.39
CA ASN A 5 25.48 -51.23 58.48
C ASN A 5 24.33 -50.92 57.51
N LEU A 6 23.47 -51.89 57.20
CA LEU A 6 22.39 -51.71 56.22
C LEU A 6 21.24 -50.84 56.77
N LYS A 7 20.97 -50.90 58.09
CA LYS A 7 19.96 -50.05 58.73
C LYS A 7 20.33 -48.57 58.74
N TYR A 8 21.61 -48.24 58.96
CA TYR A 8 22.05 -46.84 58.94
C TYR A 8 22.10 -46.28 57.51
N ILE A 9 22.46 -47.08 56.51
CA ILE A 9 22.44 -46.66 55.10
C ILE A 9 21.00 -46.37 54.64
N ILE A 10 20.04 -47.23 54.97
CA ILE A 10 18.62 -47.00 54.64
C ILE A 10 18.05 -45.81 55.42
N SER A 11 18.42 -45.65 56.69
CA SER A 11 17.99 -44.49 57.51
C SER A 11 18.61 -43.17 57.05
N PHE A 12 19.83 -43.19 56.50
CA PHE A 12 20.50 -42.01 55.95
C PHE A 12 19.96 -41.67 54.54
N LEU A 13 19.63 -42.67 53.72
CA LEU A 13 18.95 -42.46 52.43
C LEU A 13 17.51 -41.93 52.57
N LEU A 14 16.77 -42.37 53.59
CA LEU A 14 15.43 -41.84 53.91
C LEU A 14 15.48 -40.39 54.44
N LEU A 15 16.58 -40.00 55.11
CA LEU A 15 16.79 -38.62 55.56
C LEU A 15 17.16 -37.69 54.40
N ILE A 16 17.89 -38.18 53.40
CA ILE A 16 18.25 -37.42 52.19
C ILE A 16 17.04 -37.27 51.24
N LEU A 17 16.11 -38.23 51.22
CA LEU A 17 14.86 -38.12 50.45
C LEU A 17 13.86 -37.07 50.99
N PHE A 18 14.06 -36.57 52.22
CA PHE A 18 13.18 -35.56 52.83
C PHE A 18 13.68 -34.11 52.67
N ILE A 19 14.89 -33.89 52.14
CA ILE A 19 15.49 -32.55 51.99
C ILE A 19 15.53 -32.12 50.50
N GLY A 20 15.21 -33.01 49.57
CA GLY A 20 15.21 -32.77 48.12
C GLY A 20 13.85 -32.43 47.52
N ALA A 21 12.97 -31.71 48.24
CA ALA A 21 11.83 -31.08 47.58
C ALA A 21 12.33 -29.80 46.90
N CYS A 22 12.29 -29.79 45.57
CA CYS A 22 12.50 -28.60 44.76
C CYS A 22 11.69 -27.44 45.33
N SER A 23 12.33 -26.30 45.66
CA SER A 23 11.59 -25.07 45.84
C SER A 23 11.21 -24.57 44.45
N GLU A 24 10.07 -25.03 43.94
CA GLU A 24 9.36 -24.23 42.96
C GLU A 24 8.93 -22.98 43.72
N SER A 25 9.40 -21.80 43.29
CA SER A 25 8.90 -20.55 43.83
C SER A 25 7.43 -20.47 43.45
N VAL A 26 6.58 -20.88 44.38
CA VAL A 26 5.14 -20.84 44.20
C VAL A 26 4.75 -19.39 43.99
N ASP A 27 4.16 -19.09 42.84
CA ASP A 27 3.61 -17.78 42.56
C ASP A 27 2.41 -17.58 43.50
N THR A 28 2.57 -16.64 44.43
CA THR A 28 1.57 -16.35 45.47
C THR A 28 0.77 -15.09 45.16
N SER A 29 0.96 -14.51 43.96
CA SER A 29 0.20 -13.36 43.50
C SER A 29 -1.23 -13.75 43.09
N GLY A 30 -2.18 -12.84 43.24
CA GLY A 30 -3.58 -13.11 42.95
C GLY A 30 -4.31 -13.83 44.09
N CYS A 31 -5.51 -14.31 43.79
CA CYS A 31 -6.52 -14.59 44.79
C CYS A 31 -6.83 -16.06 45.00
N PRO A 32 -6.92 -16.55 46.24
CA PRO A 32 -7.18 -17.97 46.51
C PRO A 32 -8.62 -18.41 46.22
N TYR A 33 -9.50 -17.49 45.83
CA TYR A 33 -10.93 -17.74 45.68
C TYR A 33 -11.29 -18.08 44.23
N PRO A 34 -11.80 -19.30 43.94
CA PRO A 34 -12.09 -19.74 42.57
C PRO A 34 -13.06 -18.85 41.79
N ASP A 35 -13.86 -18.06 42.49
CA ASP A 35 -14.86 -17.16 41.90
C ASP A 35 -14.30 -15.74 41.67
N SER A 36 -13.03 -15.49 41.99
CA SER A 36 -12.35 -14.22 41.73
C SER A 36 -11.77 -14.18 40.32
N CYS A 37 -11.74 -13.00 39.71
CA CYS A 37 -11.26 -12.83 38.35
C CYS A 37 -9.72 -12.89 38.25
N ASN A 38 -9.00 -12.69 39.35
CA ASN A 38 -7.56 -12.91 39.48
C ASN A 38 -7.23 -14.20 40.25
N TYR A 39 -8.03 -15.26 40.07
CA TYR A 39 -7.85 -16.53 40.79
C TYR A 39 -6.48 -17.17 40.56
N ASN A 40 -5.78 -17.43 41.65
CA ASN A 40 -4.60 -18.27 41.73
C ASN A 40 -4.80 -19.28 42.88
N PRO A 41 -4.76 -20.61 42.63
CA PRO A 41 -4.91 -21.62 43.68
C PRO A 41 -3.86 -21.52 44.79
N ASP A 42 -2.70 -20.92 44.50
CA ASP A 42 -1.62 -20.67 45.45
C ASP A 42 -1.52 -19.19 45.89
N GLY A 43 -2.48 -18.36 45.44
CA GLY A 43 -2.58 -16.95 45.76
C GLY A 43 -2.77 -16.69 47.25
N THR A 44 -2.14 -15.65 47.77
CA THR A 44 -2.24 -15.28 49.21
C THR A 44 -2.74 -13.86 49.43
N ASP A 45 -2.93 -13.10 48.35
CA ASP A 45 -3.37 -11.72 48.42
C ASP A 45 -4.90 -11.65 48.41
N GLU A 46 -5.51 -11.73 49.60
CA GLU A 46 -6.97 -11.62 49.77
C GLU A 46 -7.51 -10.20 49.53
N ASP A 47 -6.64 -9.20 49.60
CA ASP A 47 -7.01 -7.78 49.51
C ASP A 47 -7.12 -7.32 48.04
N SER A 48 -6.44 -8.00 47.12
CA SER A 48 -6.51 -7.76 45.67
C SER A 48 -7.66 -8.50 44.97
N CYS A 49 -8.51 -9.22 45.71
CA CYS A 49 -9.55 -10.05 45.11
C CYS A 49 -10.72 -9.25 44.61
N TRP A 50 -11.01 -9.46 43.34
CA TRP A 50 -12.17 -8.86 42.70
C TRP A 50 -13.02 -9.94 42.05
N TYR A 51 -14.33 -9.74 42.15
CA TYR A 51 -15.35 -10.73 41.82
C TYR A 51 -16.33 -10.13 40.81
N PRO A 52 -16.87 -10.94 39.87
CA PRO A 52 -17.82 -10.45 38.89
C PRO A 52 -19.21 -10.34 39.51
N ASP A 53 -19.71 -9.12 39.72
CA ASP A 53 -21.10 -8.86 40.15
C ASP A 53 -22.04 -8.67 38.92
N GLY A 54 -21.75 -9.37 37.81
CA GLY A 54 -22.53 -9.27 36.56
C GLY A 54 -21.74 -9.16 35.25
N GLY A 55 -20.43 -9.45 35.26
CA GLY A 55 -19.55 -9.41 34.07
C GLY A 55 -18.50 -8.31 34.20
N CYS A 56 -17.26 -8.61 33.83
CA CYS A 56 -16.17 -7.62 33.82
C CYS A 56 -16.56 -6.48 32.87
N LEU A 57 -16.79 -5.27 33.38
CA LEU A 57 -16.96 -4.07 32.58
C LEU A 57 -15.61 -3.35 32.45
N CYS A 58 -15.35 -2.70 31.32
CA CYS A 58 -14.09 -1.99 31.04
C CYS A 58 -13.81 -0.78 31.95
N GLU A 59 -14.76 -0.39 32.78
CA GLU A 59 -14.71 0.81 33.61
C GLU A 59 -14.04 0.59 34.98
N ASP A 60 -13.72 -0.65 35.35
CA ASP A 60 -13.30 -1.00 36.73
C ASP A 60 -11.80 -1.41 36.91
N GLY A 61 -10.97 -1.43 35.86
CA GLY A 61 -9.49 -1.57 35.90
C GLY A 61 -8.93 -2.95 36.28
N GLU A 62 -7.68 -3.35 36.03
CA GLU A 62 -6.62 -2.93 35.09
C GLU A 62 -6.34 -4.14 34.15
N ASP A 63 -5.93 -3.90 32.90
CA ASP A 63 -5.58 -4.87 31.82
C ASP A 63 -6.71 -5.58 31.03
N ALA A 64 -7.99 -5.41 31.37
CA ALA A 64 -9.08 -5.92 30.52
C ALA A 64 -9.38 -4.95 29.34
N ILE A 65 -8.85 -5.26 28.15
CA ILE A 65 -9.22 -4.56 26.91
C ILE A 65 -10.52 -5.17 26.38
N SER A 66 -11.53 -4.34 26.11
CA SER A 66 -12.72 -4.78 25.36
C SER A 66 -12.32 -5.19 23.95
N ASP A 67 -12.85 -6.31 23.48
CA ASP A 67 -12.90 -6.59 22.07
C ASP A 67 -13.84 -5.59 21.35
N CYS A 68 -13.90 -5.61 20.01
CA CYS A 68 -14.72 -4.65 19.27
C CYS A 68 -16.24 -4.77 19.53
N ALA A 69 -16.69 -5.86 20.18
CA ALA A 69 -18.11 -6.12 20.46
C ALA A 69 -18.53 -5.57 21.84
N GLY A 70 -17.60 -4.93 22.55
CA GLY A 70 -17.85 -4.48 23.93
C GLY A 70 -17.60 -5.59 24.96
N GLN A 71 -17.05 -6.75 24.57
CA GLN A 71 -16.81 -7.87 25.47
C GLN A 71 -15.38 -7.84 26.01
N CYS A 72 -15.24 -7.67 27.33
CA CYS A 72 -13.96 -7.77 28.02
C CYS A 72 -13.33 -9.16 27.85
N GLY A 73 -12.09 -9.20 27.34
CA GLY A 73 -11.38 -10.46 27.07
C GLY A 73 -12.02 -11.31 25.97
N GLY A 74 -12.93 -10.72 25.19
CA GLY A 74 -13.44 -11.35 23.98
C GLY A 74 -12.39 -11.35 22.86
N SER A 75 -12.67 -12.08 21.79
CA SER A 75 -11.77 -12.23 20.64
C SER A 75 -12.32 -11.58 19.38
N ALA A 76 -13.36 -10.74 19.50
CA ALA A 76 -13.94 -10.08 18.35
C ALA A 76 -12.98 -9.00 17.84
N GLU A 77 -12.65 -9.08 16.56
CA GLU A 77 -11.84 -8.09 15.86
C GLU A 77 -12.70 -7.36 14.84
N GLU A 78 -12.37 -6.09 14.60
CA GLU A 78 -12.97 -5.35 13.50
C GLU A 78 -12.48 -5.95 12.17
N ASP A 79 -13.40 -6.18 11.25
CA ASP A 79 -13.04 -6.41 9.86
C ASP A 79 -12.47 -5.13 9.23
N CYS A 80 -12.03 -5.18 7.97
CA CYS A 80 -11.44 -3.99 7.35
C CYS A 80 -12.41 -2.80 7.20
N ALA A 81 -13.72 -3.00 7.39
CA ALA A 81 -14.74 -1.96 7.32
C ALA A 81 -15.06 -1.38 8.71
N GLY A 82 -14.32 -1.78 9.74
CA GLY A 82 -14.59 -1.40 11.13
C GLY A 82 -15.78 -2.14 11.74
N VAL A 83 -16.28 -3.20 11.08
CA VAL A 83 -17.42 -3.97 11.59
C VAL A 83 -16.90 -5.10 12.46
N CYS A 84 -17.30 -5.09 13.72
CA CYS A 84 -16.90 -6.11 14.66
C CYS A 84 -17.40 -7.52 14.28
N ASN A 85 -16.49 -8.50 14.21
CA ASN A 85 -16.74 -9.83 13.62
C ASN A 85 -17.36 -9.76 12.22
N GLY A 86 -17.10 -8.68 11.49
CA GLY A 86 -17.49 -8.59 10.10
C GLY A 86 -16.67 -9.55 9.23
N SER A 87 -17.07 -9.68 7.98
CA SER A 87 -16.44 -10.59 7.02
C SER A 87 -15.72 -9.85 5.89
N SER A 88 -15.53 -8.54 6.04
CA SER A 88 -14.89 -7.74 5.01
C SER A 88 -13.39 -7.96 5.03
N GLU A 89 -12.81 -8.23 3.88
CA GLU A 89 -11.38 -8.46 3.72
C GLU A 89 -10.77 -7.37 2.83
N LEU A 90 -9.51 -7.01 3.10
CA LEU A 90 -8.76 -6.14 2.20
C LEU A 90 -8.53 -6.87 0.89
N ASP A 91 -8.76 -6.20 -0.23
CA ASP A 91 -8.31 -6.69 -1.53
C ASP A 91 -6.78 -6.50 -1.70
N ALA A 92 -6.25 -6.89 -2.86
CA ALA A 92 -4.83 -6.71 -3.19
C ALA A 92 -4.38 -5.24 -3.19
N CYS A 93 -5.34 -4.29 -3.20
CA CYS A 93 -5.12 -2.86 -3.18
C CYS A 93 -5.27 -2.22 -1.81
N GLY A 94 -5.45 -3.03 -0.75
CA GLY A 94 -5.68 -2.52 0.59
C GLY A 94 -7.02 -1.80 0.73
N VAL A 95 -7.95 -2.02 -0.19
CA VAL A 95 -9.32 -1.49 -0.12
C VAL A 95 -10.24 -2.58 0.41
N CYS A 96 -11.01 -2.22 1.43
CA CYS A 96 -11.92 -3.16 2.07
C CYS A 96 -13.06 -3.59 1.13
N ASN A 97 -13.18 -4.89 0.86
CA ASN A 97 -14.06 -5.45 -0.19
C ASN A 97 -13.93 -4.71 -1.53
N GLY A 98 -12.74 -4.21 -1.84
CA GLY A 98 -12.50 -3.49 -3.07
C GLY A 98 -12.54 -4.40 -4.30
N PRO A 99 -12.53 -3.81 -5.51
CA PRO A 99 -12.60 -4.57 -6.75
C PRO A 99 -11.34 -5.40 -7.05
N GLY A 100 -10.26 -5.23 -6.28
CA GLY A 100 -8.95 -5.83 -6.54
C GLY A 100 -8.16 -5.12 -7.63
N GLU A 101 -7.07 -5.75 -8.06
CA GLU A 101 -6.26 -5.29 -9.18
C GLU A 101 -7.05 -5.39 -10.49
N SER A 102 -7.05 -4.32 -11.26
CA SER A 102 -7.73 -4.26 -12.56
C SER A 102 -6.76 -4.25 -13.75
N ILE A 103 -5.45 -4.24 -13.48
CA ILE A 103 -4.41 -3.99 -14.49
C ILE A 103 -3.53 -5.24 -14.66
N PRO A 104 -3.46 -5.83 -15.88
CA PRO A 104 -2.54 -6.93 -16.17
C PRO A 104 -1.06 -6.56 -15.98
N GLU A 105 -0.21 -7.52 -15.59
CA GLU A 105 1.24 -7.31 -15.36
C GLU A 105 2.04 -6.88 -16.60
N SER A 106 1.53 -7.16 -17.79
CA SER A 106 2.17 -6.76 -19.05
C SER A 106 1.76 -5.38 -19.53
N SER A 107 0.87 -4.71 -18.80
CA SER A 107 0.33 -3.44 -19.23
C SER A 107 1.37 -2.34 -19.03
N ASN A 108 1.49 -1.49 -20.04
CA ASN A 108 2.23 -0.25 -19.99
C ASN A 108 1.43 0.82 -20.72
N ILE A 109 1.59 2.07 -20.31
CA ILE A 109 1.10 3.23 -21.06
C ILE A 109 2.30 3.90 -21.70
N ASN A 110 2.32 3.99 -23.02
CA ASN A 110 3.36 4.75 -23.72
C ASN A 110 2.82 6.14 -24.07
N ILE A 111 3.55 7.18 -23.67
CA ILE A 111 3.26 8.57 -23.97
C ILE A 111 4.28 9.02 -25.00
N THR A 112 3.81 9.43 -26.16
CA THR A 112 4.65 10.00 -27.23
C THR A 112 4.29 11.45 -27.42
N ALA A 113 5.25 12.35 -27.26
CA ALA A 113 5.10 13.77 -27.57
C ALA A 113 5.89 14.12 -28.82
N ALA A 114 5.22 14.76 -29.79
CA ALA A 114 5.81 15.13 -31.06
C ALA A 114 5.53 16.60 -31.37
N VAL A 115 6.56 17.37 -31.70
CA VAL A 115 6.42 18.75 -32.19
C VAL A 115 6.90 18.82 -33.63
N ASN A 116 6.20 19.57 -34.49
CA ASN A 116 6.63 19.84 -35.87
C ASN A 116 7.06 21.31 -36.03
N PRO A 117 8.36 21.63 -35.82
CA PRO A 117 8.80 23.02 -35.83
C PRO A 117 8.76 23.58 -37.25
N TRP A 118 7.98 24.64 -37.45
CA TRP A 118 7.83 25.33 -38.74
C TRP A 118 7.47 24.39 -39.92
N ASN A 119 6.78 23.27 -39.65
CA ASN A 119 6.47 22.24 -40.64
C ASN A 119 7.72 21.63 -41.33
N LEU A 120 8.82 21.49 -40.59
CA LEU A 120 10.09 20.93 -41.09
C LEU A 120 10.30 19.46 -40.74
N GLY A 121 9.32 18.83 -40.10
CA GLY A 121 9.36 17.44 -39.65
C GLY A 121 9.20 17.34 -38.14
N PHE A 122 8.65 16.21 -37.69
CA PHE A 122 8.44 15.95 -36.28
C PHE A 122 9.74 15.63 -35.55
N ILE A 123 9.91 16.25 -34.40
CA ILE A 123 10.83 15.84 -33.35
C ILE A 123 9.97 15.15 -32.30
N VAL A 124 10.41 14.00 -31.83
CA VAL A 124 9.61 13.10 -31.00
C VAL A 124 10.40 12.74 -29.76
N ASP A 125 9.70 12.62 -28.65
CA ASP A 125 10.20 12.03 -27.42
C ASP A 125 9.12 11.15 -26.78
N GLN A 126 9.53 10.23 -25.90
CA GLN A 126 8.64 9.23 -25.31
C GLN A 126 8.91 9.01 -23.82
N ALA A 127 7.84 8.74 -23.09
CA ALA A 127 7.88 8.32 -21.70
C ALA A 127 6.89 7.18 -21.46
N ASP A 128 7.18 6.33 -20.48
CA ASP A 128 6.41 5.12 -20.21
C ASP A 128 5.92 5.07 -18.77
N ILE A 129 4.67 4.64 -18.58
CA ILE A 129 4.17 4.21 -17.28
C ILE A 129 4.10 2.69 -17.26
N ILE A 130 4.73 2.08 -16.27
CA ILE A 130 4.69 0.64 -16.06
C ILE A 130 3.83 0.29 -14.85
N PHE A 131 3.25 -0.91 -14.85
CA PHE A 131 2.45 -1.40 -13.73
C PHE A 131 3.11 -2.62 -13.07
N SER A 132 3.25 -2.59 -11.74
CA SER A 132 3.80 -3.71 -10.97
C SER A 132 3.28 -3.73 -9.54
N ASP A 133 3.25 -4.91 -8.91
CA ASP A 133 3.01 -5.04 -7.46
C ASP A 133 4.10 -4.42 -6.61
N ASN A 134 5.30 -4.31 -7.19
CA ASN A 134 6.48 -3.87 -6.47
C ASN A 134 6.71 -2.37 -6.61
N CYS A 135 5.86 -1.65 -7.35
CA CYS A 135 5.97 -0.19 -7.43
C CYS A 135 5.71 0.39 -6.04
N LEU A 136 6.62 1.23 -5.59
CA LEU A 136 6.42 2.10 -4.45
C LEU A 136 6.06 3.49 -4.96
N ASP A 137 5.31 4.27 -4.19
CA ASP A 137 5.05 5.69 -4.50
C ASP A 137 6.27 6.58 -4.16
N ASP A 138 7.47 6.01 -4.33
CA ASP A 138 8.80 6.51 -3.99
C ASP A 138 9.77 6.07 -5.09
N TYR A 139 10.88 6.81 -5.25
CA TYR A 139 11.92 6.45 -6.22
C TYR A 139 12.43 5.00 -6.04
N ASP A 140 12.30 4.18 -7.08
CA ASP A 140 12.76 2.80 -7.13
C ASP A 140 13.60 2.48 -8.39
N SER A 141 13.94 1.20 -8.58
CA SER A 141 14.81 0.77 -9.69
C SER A 141 14.15 0.78 -11.06
N ASN A 142 12.83 0.92 -11.10
CA ASN A 142 12.03 0.98 -12.31
C ASN A 142 11.83 2.43 -12.78
N ASP A 143 12.12 3.43 -11.94
CA ASP A 143 12.10 4.81 -12.37
C ASP A 143 13.41 5.17 -13.09
N ILE A 144 13.28 5.62 -14.34
CA ILE A 144 14.42 5.91 -15.20
C ILE A 144 14.57 7.43 -15.32
N PRO A 145 15.65 8.03 -14.77
CA PRO A 145 15.90 9.45 -14.92
C PRO A 145 16.14 9.84 -16.38
N GLU A 146 15.64 11.01 -16.76
CA GLU A 146 15.82 11.61 -18.07
C GLU A 146 17.30 11.90 -18.36
N LEU A 147 17.71 11.71 -19.62
CA LEU A 147 19.07 12.03 -20.04
C LEU A 147 19.17 13.50 -20.48
N PRO A 148 20.31 14.18 -20.22
CA PRO A 148 20.48 15.55 -20.69
C PRO A 148 20.46 15.62 -22.22
N VAL A 149 19.65 16.52 -22.76
CA VAL A 149 19.58 16.77 -24.21
C VAL A 149 20.64 17.81 -24.62
N PHE A 150 21.39 17.54 -25.69
CA PHE A 150 22.47 18.42 -26.15
C PHE A 150 22.30 18.90 -27.60
N GLY A 151 22.28 20.22 -27.81
CA GLY A 151 22.79 20.87 -29.03
C GLY A 151 21.88 20.98 -30.27
N THR A 152 20.59 20.64 -30.21
CA THR A 152 19.63 20.79 -31.33
C THR A 152 18.24 21.26 -30.85
N ASN A 153 17.29 21.43 -31.78
CA ASN A 153 15.87 21.47 -31.41
C ASN A 153 15.49 20.14 -30.74
N TRP A 154 14.63 20.20 -29.72
CA TRP A 154 14.19 19.06 -28.94
C TRP A 154 12.78 19.27 -28.39
N ILE A 155 12.13 18.16 -28.12
CA ILE A 155 10.97 18.05 -27.24
C ILE A 155 11.34 17.03 -26.17
N LYS A 156 10.80 17.20 -24.98
CA LYS A 156 10.88 16.26 -23.88
C LYS A 156 9.48 15.94 -23.39
N VAL A 157 9.24 14.69 -23.03
CA VAL A 157 8.09 14.27 -22.24
C VAL A 157 8.57 13.48 -21.04
N TYR A 158 8.16 13.87 -19.83
CA TYR A 158 8.67 13.27 -18.61
C TYR A 158 7.70 13.38 -17.44
N PHE A 159 7.91 12.56 -16.42
CA PHE A 159 7.24 12.65 -15.13
C PHE A 159 8.07 13.48 -14.16
N HIS A 160 7.41 14.30 -13.34
CA HIS A 160 8.07 15.21 -12.41
C HIS A 160 7.72 14.93 -10.96
N TYR A 161 8.73 14.52 -10.18
CA TYR A 161 8.57 14.17 -8.76
C TYR A 161 9.54 14.97 -7.89
N LEU A 162 9.03 15.94 -7.14
CA LEU A 162 9.86 16.83 -6.30
C LEU A 162 10.39 16.14 -5.04
N ASP A 163 9.68 15.13 -4.55
CA ASP A 163 9.97 14.46 -3.28
C ASP A 163 11.01 13.33 -3.44
N TRP A 164 11.31 12.96 -4.68
CA TRP A 164 12.33 11.98 -5.01
C TRP A 164 13.70 12.68 -5.01
N ASP A 165 14.33 12.78 -3.84
CA ASP A 165 15.63 13.43 -3.61
C ASP A 165 16.78 12.68 -4.31
N THR A 166 16.82 12.71 -5.65
CA THR A 166 17.81 12.00 -6.45
C THR A 166 18.95 12.92 -6.92
N PRO A 167 20.18 12.39 -7.04
CA PRO A 167 21.29 13.16 -7.59
C PRO A 167 21.19 13.40 -9.11
N PHE A 168 20.22 12.77 -9.79
CA PHE A 168 20.02 12.88 -11.24
C PHE A 168 18.94 13.90 -11.61
N GLY A 169 18.24 14.47 -10.63
CA GLY A 169 17.17 15.44 -10.82
C GLY A 169 15.79 14.83 -10.60
N ASN A 170 14.78 15.55 -11.08
CA ASN A 170 13.36 15.26 -10.82
C ASN A 170 12.60 15.01 -12.13
N GLU A 171 13.29 14.65 -13.21
CA GLU A 171 12.72 14.41 -14.54
C GLU A 171 12.94 12.92 -14.87
N PHE A 172 11.86 12.17 -15.16
CA PHE A 172 11.90 10.73 -15.40
C PHE A 172 11.20 10.35 -16.71
N THR A 173 11.82 9.49 -17.52
CA THR A 173 11.23 8.93 -18.75
C THR A 173 10.38 7.70 -18.48
N GLU A 174 10.52 7.08 -17.31
CA GLU A 174 9.73 5.92 -16.90
C GLU A 174 9.29 6.11 -15.44
N THR A 175 8.03 5.81 -15.14
CA THR A 175 7.50 5.79 -13.78
C THR A 175 6.70 4.52 -13.52
N CYS A 176 6.74 4.05 -12.26
CA CYS A 176 6.05 2.84 -11.82
C CYS A 176 4.75 3.17 -11.08
N TYR A 177 3.64 2.51 -11.42
CA TYR A 177 2.39 2.57 -10.65
C TYR A 177 1.98 1.19 -10.14
N SER A 178 1.40 1.14 -8.94
CA SER A 178 0.83 -0.12 -8.42
C SER A 178 -0.28 -0.64 -9.36
N ARG A 179 -0.57 -1.95 -9.32
CA ARG A 179 -1.65 -2.56 -10.13
C ARG A 179 -3.07 -2.23 -9.67
N CYS A 180 -3.18 -1.32 -8.70
CA CYS A 180 -4.44 -0.77 -8.25
C CYS A 180 -4.92 0.28 -9.22
N GLN A 181 -6.23 0.38 -9.42
CA GLN A 181 -6.83 1.29 -10.39
C GLN A 181 -6.18 2.69 -10.33
N MET A 182 -5.37 2.99 -11.34
CA MET A 182 -4.83 4.32 -11.53
C MET A 182 -5.98 5.21 -11.98
N ASN A 183 -6.33 6.19 -11.16
CA ASN A 183 -7.44 7.11 -11.45
C ASN A 183 -6.95 8.43 -12.05
N GLU A 184 -5.66 8.74 -11.92
CA GLU A 184 -5.05 9.89 -12.59
C GLU A 184 -3.54 9.74 -12.73
N PHE A 185 -2.99 10.36 -13.76
CA PHE A 185 -1.55 10.55 -13.93
C PHE A 185 -1.27 11.87 -14.64
N SER A 186 -0.11 12.46 -14.38
CA SER A 186 0.32 13.70 -15.02
C SER A 186 1.68 13.53 -15.66
N PHE A 187 1.95 14.32 -16.69
CA PHE A 187 3.24 14.37 -17.36
C PHE A 187 3.51 15.77 -17.87
N ILE A 188 4.79 16.10 -18.01
CA ILE A 188 5.25 17.40 -18.48
C ILE A 188 5.76 17.25 -19.90
N VAL A 189 5.40 18.20 -20.76
CA VAL A 189 5.98 18.37 -22.09
C VAL A 189 6.72 19.69 -22.14
N GLU A 190 8.00 19.64 -22.50
CA GLU A 190 8.83 20.83 -22.69
C GLU A 190 9.46 20.81 -24.07
N SER A 191 9.55 21.96 -24.73
CA SER A 191 10.27 22.05 -26.00
C SER A 191 11.02 23.35 -26.14
N ASN A 192 12.24 23.31 -26.68
CA ASN A 192 12.93 24.52 -27.11
C ASN A 192 12.46 25.02 -28.50
N ALA A 193 11.59 24.26 -29.17
CA ALA A 193 11.09 24.55 -30.50
C ALA A 193 9.59 24.88 -30.45
N GLN A 194 9.17 25.81 -31.31
CA GLN A 194 7.76 26.16 -31.45
C GLN A 194 7.13 25.36 -32.58
N GLY A 195 5.92 24.84 -32.39
CA GLY A 195 5.18 24.15 -33.44
C GLY A 195 3.81 23.63 -33.02
N GLU A 196 3.18 22.92 -33.96
CA GLU A 196 2.06 22.03 -33.65
C GLU A 196 2.58 20.90 -32.76
N LEU A 197 1.87 20.67 -31.66
CA LEU A 197 2.17 19.64 -30.67
C LEU A 197 1.13 18.54 -30.81
N GLU A 198 1.60 17.32 -31.05
CA GLU A 198 0.80 16.10 -31.07
C GLU A 198 1.24 15.24 -29.89
N ILE A 199 0.29 14.81 -29.06
CA ILE A 199 0.53 13.85 -27.98
C ILE A 199 -0.32 12.62 -28.25
N ARG A 200 0.33 11.47 -28.22
CA ARG A 200 -0.29 10.15 -28.38
C ARG A 200 -0.07 9.36 -27.10
N ILE A 201 -1.16 8.94 -26.46
CA ILE A 201 -1.15 8.10 -25.26
C ILE A 201 -1.70 6.73 -25.67
N ASP A 202 -0.82 5.74 -25.63
CA ASP A 202 -1.10 4.37 -26.04
C ASP A 202 -1.42 3.55 -24.79
N MET A 203 -2.66 3.08 -24.69
CA MET A 203 -3.14 2.27 -23.56
C MET A 203 -3.57 0.87 -24.05
N HIS A 204 -2.83 0.27 -24.99
CA HIS A 204 -3.22 -0.96 -25.70
C HIS A 204 -3.78 -2.10 -24.81
N GLU A 205 -3.25 -2.28 -23.59
CA GLU A 205 -3.70 -3.34 -22.67
C GLU A 205 -4.78 -2.88 -21.68
N TYR A 206 -5.07 -1.59 -21.65
CA TYR A 206 -6.10 -0.98 -20.84
C TYR A 206 -7.42 -0.96 -21.64
N LEU A 207 -8.30 -1.93 -21.36
CA LEU A 207 -9.58 -2.09 -22.06
C LEU A 207 -10.61 -1.03 -21.65
N ILE A 208 -10.33 0.23 -22.01
CA ILE A 208 -11.29 1.33 -21.85
C ILE A 208 -12.29 1.35 -23.02
N PHE A 209 -11.87 1.04 -24.26
CA PHE A 209 -12.67 1.30 -25.46
C PHE A 209 -13.09 0.04 -26.22
N ASP A 210 -14.18 0.15 -26.97
CA ASP A 210 -14.55 -0.86 -27.96
C ASP A 210 -13.92 -0.57 -29.33
N SER A 211 -14.19 -1.45 -30.29
CA SER A 211 -13.70 -1.31 -31.66
C SER A 211 -14.25 -0.10 -32.42
N PHE A 212 -15.19 0.65 -31.83
CA PHE A 212 -15.76 1.89 -32.36
C PHE A 212 -15.26 3.13 -31.62
N SER A 213 -14.29 2.96 -30.70
CA SER A 213 -13.74 4.02 -29.86
C SER A 213 -14.74 4.64 -28.89
N ASP A 214 -15.84 3.91 -28.59
CA ASP A 214 -16.74 4.26 -27.50
C ASP A 214 -16.16 3.74 -26.18
N ILE A 215 -16.23 4.55 -25.12
CA ILE A 215 -15.80 4.13 -23.78
C ILE A 215 -16.75 3.03 -23.28
N ILE A 216 -16.21 1.83 -23.04
CA ILE A 216 -16.94 0.70 -22.46
C ILE A 216 -16.93 0.81 -20.93
N ASN A 217 -15.76 1.13 -20.36
CA ASN A 217 -15.50 1.08 -18.93
C ASN A 217 -14.89 2.41 -18.49
N GLY A 218 -15.74 3.41 -18.24
CA GLY A 218 -15.30 4.62 -17.55
C GLY A 218 -15.59 5.96 -18.21
N GLU A 219 -14.81 6.97 -17.81
CA GLU A 219 -14.73 8.31 -18.39
C GLU A 219 -13.27 8.78 -18.41
N ILE A 220 -12.89 9.54 -19.44
CA ILE A 220 -11.58 10.21 -19.55
C ILE A 220 -11.77 11.71 -19.57
N GLU A 221 -10.97 12.41 -18.75
CA GLU A 221 -10.79 13.85 -18.82
C GLU A 221 -9.31 14.18 -19.05
N VAL A 222 -9.06 15.15 -19.92
CA VAL A 222 -7.70 15.62 -20.24
C VAL A 222 -7.62 17.11 -19.94
N TYR A 223 -6.59 17.50 -19.20
CA TYR A 223 -6.33 18.89 -18.86
C TYR A 223 -4.94 19.32 -19.35
N ASP A 224 -4.82 20.55 -19.86
CA ASP A 224 -3.55 21.27 -20.08
C ASP A 224 -3.51 22.44 -19.10
N SER A 225 -2.60 22.41 -18.12
CA SER A 225 -2.42 23.49 -17.13
C SER A 225 -3.74 23.93 -16.44
N ASP A 226 -4.53 22.95 -15.98
CA ASP A 226 -5.88 23.08 -15.39
C ASP A 226 -7.06 23.39 -16.35
N GLU A 227 -6.81 23.62 -17.64
CA GLU A 227 -7.88 23.80 -18.63
C GLU A 227 -8.26 22.44 -19.25
N MET A 228 -9.53 22.05 -19.14
CA MET A 228 -10.02 20.84 -19.82
C MET A 228 -9.96 21.06 -21.34
N ILE A 229 -9.34 20.13 -22.04
CA ILE A 229 -9.14 20.20 -23.50
C ILE A 229 -9.80 19.03 -24.22
N ASP A 230 -10.10 19.26 -25.49
CA ASP A 230 -10.60 18.22 -26.38
C ASP A 230 -9.48 17.22 -26.75
N PHE A 231 -9.87 15.96 -26.90
CA PHE A 231 -9.04 14.88 -27.42
C PHE A 231 -9.89 14.03 -28.37
N TYR A 232 -9.25 13.15 -29.11
CA TYR A 232 -9.96 12.13 -29.88
C TYR A 232 -9.28 10.78 -29.76
N PHE A 233 -10.07 9.73 -29.92
CA PHE A 233 -9.59 8.37 -29.90
C PHE A 233 -9.24 7.91 -31.32
N ASP A 234 -8.17 7.14 -31.44
CA ASP A 234 -7.91 6.31 -32.61
C ASP A 234 -8.28 4.84 -32.28
N VAL A 235 -8.13 3.95 -33.26
CA VAL A 235 -8.21 2.51 -33.05
C VAL A 235 -7.16 2.06 -32.01
N ASP A 236 -7.41 0.94 -31.35
CA ASP A 236 -6.47 0.28 -30.42
C ASP A 236 -6.18 1.03 -29.09
N ASN A 237 -7.18 1.68 -28.48
CA ASN A 237 -7.08 2.35 -27.17
C ASN A 237 -6.05 3.49 -27.12
N VAL A 238 -5.98 4.29 -28.17
CA VAL A 238 -5.04 5.41 -28.30
C VAL A 238 -5.77 6.74 -28.12
N VAL A 239 -5.33 7.55 -27.16
CA VAL A 239 -5.78 8.94 -26.98
C VAL A 239 -4.85 9.88 -27.72
N ASN A 240 -5.40 10.74 -28.57
CA ASN A 240 -4.67 11.74 -29.31
C ASN A 240 -5.10 13.15 -28.87
N ILE A 241 -4.11 13.97 -28.56
CA ILE A 241 -4.28 15.35 -28.15
C ILE A 241 -3.51 16.23 -29.13
N ASN A 242 -4.21 17.19 -29.73
CA ASN A 242 -3.61 18.17 -30.64
C ASN A 242 -3.58 19.54 -29.94
N SER A 243 -2.41 20.15 -29.88
CA SER A 243 -2.17 21.43 -29.24
C SER A 243 -1.10 22.22 -30.00
N THR A 244 -0.61 23.29 -29.39
CA THR A 244 0.57 24.02 -29.85
C THR A 244 1.50 24.27 -28.67
N ILE A 245 2.79 24.40 -28.94
CA ILE A 245 3.80 24.74 -27.93
C ILE A 245 4.72 25.83 -28.47
N GLN A 246 5.09 26.78 -27.62
CA GLN A 246 6.04 27.85 -27.89
C GLN A 246 7.47 27.41 -27.55
N SER A 247 8.45 28.17 -28.07
CA SER A 247 9.86 27.91 -27.77
C SER A 247 10.18 28.18 -26.30
N ASN A 248 10.75 27.17 -25.63
CA ASN A 248 11.04 27.13 -24.19
C ASN A 248 9.78 27.28 -23.33
N GLU A 249 8.66 26.72 -23.80
CA GLU A 249 7.44 26.56 -23.02
C GLU A 249 7.42 25.16 -22.39
N THR A 250 6.89 25.11 -21.18
CA THR A 250 6.59 23.89 -20.44
C THR A 250 5.07 23.80 -20.31
N LYS A 251 4.51 22.65 -20.64
CA LYS A 251 3.10 22.32 -20.48
C LYS A 251 2.94 21.13 -19.56
N GLU A 252 1.91 21.17 -18.73
CA GLU A 252 1.56 20.08 -17.83
C GLU A 252 0.23 19.49 -18.28
N PHE A 253 0.23 18.18 -18.52
CA PHE A 253 -0.95 17.43 -18.88
C PHE A 253 -1.37 16.54 -17.73
N LEU A 254 -2.67 16.57 -17.40
CA LEU A 254 -3.28 15.69 -16.41
C LEU A 254 -4.36 14.86 -17.09
N ILE A 255 -4.26 13.55 -16.92
CA ILE A 255 -5.23 12.57 -17.41
C ILE A 255 -5.95 12.02 -16.20
N LYS A 256 -7.28 12.13 -16.19
CA LYS A 256 -8.14 11.50 -15.18
C LYS A 256 -8.93 10.37 -15.81
N LEU A 257 -8.92 9.23 -15.14
CA LEU A 257 -9.61 8.02 -15.51
C LEU A 257 -10.63 7.71 -14.41
N SER A 258 -11.89 7.56 -14.79
CA SER A 258 -12.95 7.07 -13.90
C SER A 258 -13.39 5.69 -14.37
N PHE A 259 -13.55 4.70 -13.49
CA PHE A 259 -14.03 3.36 -13.83
C PHE A 259 -15.44 3.13 -13.28
N ASN A 260 -16.30 2.46 -14.06
CA ASN A 260 -17.67 2.09 -13.67
C ASN A 260 -17.77 0.71 -13.02
#